data_AF-A0A3B1B218-F1
#
_entry.id   AF-A0A3B1B218-F1
#
_cell.length_a   1.000
_cell.length_b   1.000
_cell.length_c   1.000
_cell.angle_alpha   90.00
_cell.angle_beta   90.00
_cell.angle_gamma   90.00
#
_symmetry.space_group_name_H-M   'P 1'
#
loop_
_entity.id
_entity.type
_entity.pdbx_description
1 polymer ?
#
loop_
_entity_poly.entity_id
_entity_poly.type
_entity_poly.pdbx_seq_one_letter_code
_entity_poly.pdbx_strand_id
1 'polypeptide(L)'
;MKKIALTIACAFVLTGCTDSDEPTTGSADISPANTPQVADLAPATPKPAEVTPIAKTVPTTVKASTTPEAATTPVTSAGGTDIAAGEKAFAACAACHGIAGKKPLNELAPALAGKDAAFIAEQLQDFRSGKRQDQKMFIMNTMAGAIPDKKTIDNIAAYLATQTPK
;
A
#
# COMPACT_ATOMS: atom_id res chain seq x y z
N MET A 1 25.19 -43.58 -43.13
CA MET A 1 23.87 -43.75 -43.78
C MET A 1 22.97 -42.61 -43.32
N LYS A 2 22.47 -41.81 -44.28
CA LYS A 2 21.37 -40.81 -44.26
C LYS A 2 21.21 -39.92 -43.00
N LYS A 3 21.65 -38.64 -43.03
CA LYS A 3 20.91 -37.42 -43.48
C LYS A 3 19.56 -37.29 -42.72
N ILE A 4 19.20 -36.21 -42.02
CA ILE A 4 18.92 -34.85 -42.53
C ILE A 4 18.86 -33.89 -41.32
N ALA A 5 19.62 -32.79 -41.40
CA ALA A 5 19.42 -31.59 -40.60
C ALA A 5 18.33 -30.74 -41.26
N LEU A 6 17.37 -30.22 -40.49
CA LEU A 6 16.37 -29.27 -40.95
C LEU A 6 16.46 -28.00 -40.10
N THR A 7 17.34 -27.11 -40.53
CA THR A 7 17.42 -25.71 -40.09
C THR A 7 16.38 -24.93 -40.90
N ILE A 8 15.27 -24.55 -40.28
CA ILE A 8 14.30 -23.63 -40.88
C ILE A 8 14.76 -22.21 -40.56
N ALA A 9 15.40 -21.60 -41.55
CA ALA A 9 15.62 -20.17 -41.61
C ALA A 9 14.29 -19.49 -41.95
N CYS A 10 13.79 -18.63 -41.05
CA CYS A 10 12.72 -17.69 -41.37
C CYS A 10 13.36 -16.32 -41.59
N ALA A 11 13.84 -16.09 -42.81
CA ALA A 11 14.16 -14.78 -43.33
C ALA A 11 12.95 -14.34 -44.17
N PHE A 12 12.09 -13.49 -43.60
CA PHE A 12 11.09 -12.77 -44.38
C PHE A 12 11.41 -11.28 -44.35
N VAL A 13 11.53 -10.79 -45.58
CA VAL A 13 12.06 -9.51 -46.01
C VAL A 13 11.00 -8.42 -45.82
N LEU A 14 11.47 -7.22 -45.54
CA LEU A 14 10.73 -5.95 -45.61
C LEU A 14 9.91 -5.81 -46.90
N THR A 15 8.68 -5.30 -46.83
CA THR A 15 8.13 -4.31 -47.79
C THR A 15 6.84 -3.74 -47.19
N GLY A 16 6.81 -2.42 -47.01
CA GLY A 16 5.61 -1.69 -46.59
C GLY A 16 4.61 -1.55 -47.73
N CYS A 17 3.32 -1.60 -47.39
CA CYS A 17 2.24 -1.07 -48.21
C CYS A 17 1.56 0.05 -47.42
N THR A 18 1.83 1.27 -47.85
CA THR A 18 1.02 2.45 -47.61
C THR A 18 -0.23 2.34 -48.48
N ASP A 19 -1.42 2.51 -47.90
CA ASP A 19 -2.62 2.80 -48.69
C ASP A 19 -3.35 3.98 -48.03
N SER A 20 -3.15 5.14 -48.63
CA SER A 20 -4.01 6.31 -48.55
C SER A 20 -5.08 6.14 -49.63
N ASP A 21 -6.36 6.20 -49.27
CA ASP A 21 -7.28 7.29 -49.65
C ASP A 21 -8.76 6.92 -49.35
N GLU A 22 -9.45 7.95 -48.86
CA GLU A 22 -10.83 8.15 -48.38
C GLU A 22 -11.95 7.91 -49.45
N PRO A 23 -13.25 8.31 -49.29
CA PRO A 23 -14.05 8.76 -48.14
C PRO A 23 -15.48 8.13 -48.07
N THR A 24 -16.24 8.34 -46.99
CA THR A 24 -17.67 8.77 -47.06
C THR A 24 -18.20 9.24 -45.70
N THR A 25 -18.41 10.56 -45.61
CA THR A 25 -19.58 11.25 -45.05
C THR A 25 -20.45 10.51 -44.02
N GLY A 26 -20.42 11.00 -42.78
CA GLY A 26 -21.38 10.65 -41.74
C GLY A 26 -21.35 11.69 -40.62
N SER A 27 -21.79 12.91 -40.93
CA SER A 27 -22.01 13.98 -39.97
C SER A 27 -23.07 13.56 -38.95
N ALA A 28 -22.64 13.21 -37.75
CA ALA A 28 -23.45 13.28 -36.55
C ALA A 28 -22.80 14.32 -35.64
N ASP A 29 -23.52 15.43 -35.49
CA ASP A 29 -23.27 16.54 -34.58
C ASP A 29 -22.69 16.12 -33.22
N ILE A 30 -21.41 16.44 -32.99
CA ILE A 30 -20.85 16.54 -31.65
C ILE A 30 -20.84 18.02 -31.29
N SER A 31 -21.92 18.43 -30.64
CA SER A 31 -22.09 19.75 -30.04
C SER A 31 -20.95 20.07 -29.05
N PRO A 32 -20.31 21.26 -29.11
CA PRO A 32 -19.32 21.68 -28.14
C PRO A 32 -19.99 22.43 -26.99
N ALA A 33 -20.52 21.71 -26.00
CA ALA A 33 -20.93 22.31 -24.74
C ALA A 33 -21.02 21.28 -23.60
N ASN A 34 -19.89 20.73 -23.16
CA ASN A 34 -19.64 20.48 -21.73
C ASN A 34 -18.18 20.04 -21.48
N THR A 35 -17.25 20.99 -21.48
CA THR A 35 -15.93 20.76 -20.89
C THR A 35 -16.08 21.03 -19.38
N PRO A 36 -15.95 20.04 -18.48
CA PRO A 36 -15.79 20.36 -17.06
C PRO A 36 -14.48 21.13 -16.92
N GLN A 37 -14.59 22.41 -16.62
CA GLN A 37 -13.46 23.28 -16.34
C GLN A 37 -12.68 22.72 -15.16
N VAL A 38 -11.48 22.18 -15.43
CA VAL A 38 -10.45 21.93 -14.43
C VAL A 38 -9.73 23.25 -14.14
N ALA A 39 -10.45 24.20 -13.55
CA ALA A 39 -9.88 25.43 -13.02
C ALA A 39 -10.37 25.59 -11.57
N ASP A 40 -9.42 25.83 -10.68
CA ASP A 40 -9.60 26.07 -9.24
C ASP A 40 -9.94 24.86 -8.34
N LEU A 41 -9.00 23.93 -8.22
CA LEU A 41 -8.71 23.34 -6.91
C LEU A 41 -7.34 23.82 -6.45
N ALA A 42 -7.34 24.97 -5.77
CA ALA A 42 -6.24 25.36 -4.90
C ALA A 42 -5.90 24.20 -3.94
N PRO A 43 -4.62 24.02 -3.55
CA PRO A 43 -4.29 23.06 -2.51
C PRO A 43 -5.00 23.50 -1.23
N ALA A 44 -6.03 22.75 -0.84
CA ALA A 44 -6.60 22.86 0.49
C ALA A 44 -5.50 22.45 1.47
N THR A 45 -4.76 23.44 1.97
CA THR A 45 -3.97 23.26 3.18
C THR A 45 -4.94 22.79 4.26
N PRO A 46 -4.79 21.60 4.85
CA PRO A 46 -5.60 21.23 5.98
C PRO A 46 -5.31 22.25 7.08
N LYS A 47 -6.33 23.04 7.43
CA LYS A 47 -6.32 23.87 8.64
C LYS A 47 -5.96 22.95 9.81
N PRO A 48 -5.05 23.34 10.71
CA PRO A 48 -4.79 22.57 11.93
C PRO A 48 -6.12 22.35 12.63
N ALA A 49 -6.59 21.11 12.65
CA ALA A 49 -7.71 20.74 13.49
C ALA A 49 -7.23 20.97 14.93
N GLU A 50 -7.82 21.97 15.56
CA GLU A 50 -7.62 22.24 16.97
C GLU A 50 -8.03 20.99 17.73
N VAL A 51 -7.03 20.28 18.25
CA VAL A 51 -7.21 19.10 19.09
C VAL A 51 -7.76 19.60 20.42
N THR A 52 -9.07 19.73 20.49
CA THR A 52 -9.76 19.92 21.76
C THR A 52 -9.56 18.65 22.59
N PRO A 53 -8.98 18.73 23.80
CA PRO A 53 -8.81 17.55 24.63
C PRO A 53 -10.17 17.12 25.15
N ILE A 54 -10.72 16.02 24.60
CA ILE A 54 -11.85 15.33 25.22
C ILE A 54 -11.27 14.59 26.43
N ALA A 55 -11.28 15.24 27.58
CA ALA A 55 -11.03 14.62 28.87
C ALA A 55 -12.15 13.61 29.15
N LYS A 56 -11.98 12.37 28.66
CA LYS A 56 -12.69 11.20 29.16
C LYS A 56 -11.92 10.67 30.36
N THR A 57 -12.44 10.97 31.54
CA THR A 57 -12.12 10.30 32.78
C THR A 57 -12.46 8.81 32.65
N VAL A 58 -11.45 7.99 32.33
CA VAL A 58 -11.50 6.55 32.53
C VAL A 58 -11.10 6.29 33.99
N PRO A 59 -11.92 5.61 34.81
CA PRO A 59 -11.52 5.28 36.17
C PRO A 59 -10.36 4.27 36.14
N THR A 60 -9.20 4.74 36.58
CA THR A 60 -7.97 3.98 36.78
C THR A 60 -8.16 3.02 37.96
N THR A 61 -8.40 1.74 37.68
CA THR A 61 -8.07 0.64 38.61
C THR A 61 -7.60 -0.59 37.83
N VAL A 62 -6.45 -0.47 37.15
CA VAL A 62 -5.67 -1.65 36.77
C VAL A 62 -4.56 -1.80 37.80
N LYS A 63 -4.75 -2.78 38.69
CA LYS A 63 -3.76 -3.23 39.66
C LYS A 63 -2.51 -3.68 38.91
N ALA A 64 -1.41 -2.97 39.12
CA ALA A 64 -0.09 -3.39 38.67
C ALA A 64 0.24 -4.76 39.27
N SER A 65 0.36 -5.78 38.43
CA SER A 65 0.91 -7.08 38.79
C SER A 65 2.30 -7.14 38.15
N THR A 66 3.30 -6.80 38.95
CA THR A 66 4.71 -6.93 38.60
C THR A 66 5.07 -8.41 38.57
N THR A 67 5.50 -8.88 37.41
CA THR A 67 6.34 -10.08 37.28
C THR A 67 7.49 -9.69 36.35
N PRO A 68 8.76 -10.04 36.65
CA PRO A 68 9.89 -9.58 35.88
C PRO A 68 9.83 -10.13 34.46
N GLU A 69 9.92 -9.20 33.51
CA GLU A 69 10.11 -9.44 32.10
C GLU A 69 11.40 -10.26 31.92
N ALA A 70 11.25 -11.53 31.57
CA ALA A 70 12.33 -12.32 31.04
C ALA A 70 12.78 -11.63 29.74
N ALA A 71 13.99 -11.05 29.80
CA ALA A 71 14.63 -10.37 28.69
C ALA A 71 14.66 -11.27 27.46
N THR A 72 13.69 -11.08 26.57
CA THR A 72 13.73 -11.64 25.23
C THR A 72 14.56 -10.67 24.42
N THR A 73 15.82 -11.02 24.17
CA THR A 73 16.67 -10.28 23.22
C THR A 73 15.90 -10.08 21.91
N PRO A 74 15.72 -8.85 21.43
CA PRO A 74 15.01 -8.61 20.18
C PRO A 74 15.77 -9.33 19.07
N VAL A 75 15.09 -10.24 18.37
CA VAL A 75 15.62 -10.86 17.16
C VAL A 75 15.71 -9.76 16.13
N THR A 76 16.89 -9.14 16.07
CA THR A 76 17.20 -8.10 15.10
C THR A 76 17.45 -8.81 13.77
N SER A 77 16.50 -8.68 12.84
CA SER A 77 16.71 -9.13 11.47
C SER A 77 17.87 -8.35 10.83
N ALA A 78 18.57 -8.99 9.89
CA ALA A 78 19.68 -8.39 9.16
C ALA A 78 19.23 -7.07 8.50
N GLY A 79 19.57 -5.93 9.11
CA GLY A 79 19.01 -4.62 8.76
C GLY A 79 18.66 -3.73 9.96
N GLY A 80 18.76 -4.22 11.21
CA GLY A 80 18.51 -3.39 12.40
C GLY A 80 17.03 -3.24 12.74
N THR A 81 16.16 -4.00 12.09
CA THR A 81 14.71 -4.07 12.36
C THR A 81 14.42 -5.05 13.49
N ASP A 82 13.45 -4.70 14.34
CA ASP A 82 13.00 -5.49 15.48
C ASP A 82 11.63 -6.11 15.16
N ILE A 83 11.61 -7.42 14.95
CA ILE A 83 10.40 -8.18 14.58
C ILE A 83 9.36 -8.16 15.70
N ALA A 84 9.78 -8.24 16.97
CA ALA A 84 8.85 -8.25 18.10
C ALA A 84 8.21 -6.87 18.29
N ALA A 85 8.99 -5.79 18.12
CA ALA A 85 8.44 -4.44 18.07
C ALA A 85 7.46 -4.25 16.89
N GLY A 86 7.78 -4.84 15.73
CA GLY A 86 6.92 -4.83 14.55
C GLY A 86 5.59 -5.53 14.78
N GLU A 87 5.62 -6.72 15.39
CA GLU A 87 4.42 -7.47 15.79
C GLU A 87 3.53 -6.65 16.73
N LYS A 88 4.13 -6.06 17.77
CA LYS A 88 3.41 -5.23 18.74
C LYS A 88 2.76 -4.01 18.07
N ALA A 89 3.48 -3.34 17.18
CA ALA A 89 2.96 -2.20 16.44
C ALA A 89 1.84 -2.61 15.46
N PHE A 90 1.95 -3.79 14.83
CA PHE A 90 0.95 -4.31 13.91
C PHE A 90 -0.37 -4.70 14.59
N ALA A 91 -0.42 -4.86 15.91
CA ALA A 91 -1.64 -5.22 16.63
C ALA A 91 -2.83 -4.29 16.33
N ALA A 92 -2.58 -2.99 16.13
CA ALA A 92 -3.62 -2.02 15.74
C ALA A 92 -4.16 -2.22 14.31
N CYS A 93 -3.39 -2.86 13.43
CA CYS A 93 -3.72 -3.10 12.03
C CYS A 93 -4.55 -4.37 11.83
N ALA A 94 -4.47 -5.31 12.77
CA ALA A 94 -5.07 -6.65 12.67
C ALA A 94 -6.61 -6.63 12.59
N ALA A 95 -7.26 -5.57 13.09
CA ALA A 95 -8.72 -5.40 13.02
C ALA A 95 -9.25 -5.32 11.58
N CYS A 96 -8.41 -4.94 10.61
CA CYS A 96 -8.79 -4.88 9.20
C CYS A 96 -8.01 -5.90 8.37
N HIS A 97 -6.69 -5.98 8.57
CA HIS A 97 -5.79 -6.83 7.77
C HIS A 97 -5.71 -8.28 8.26
N GLY A 98 -6.39 -8.59 9.38
CA GLY A 98 -6.35 -9.90 10.02
C GLY A 98 -5.12 -10.11 10.88
N ILE A 99 -5.18 -11.16 11.71
CA ILE A 99 -4.06 -11.57 12.56
C ILE A 99 -2.86 -11.89 11.65
N ALA A 100 -1.71 -11.30 11.99
CA ALA A 100 -0.47 -11.39 11.22
C ALA A 100 -0.61 -10.99 9.74
N GLY A 101 -1.65 -10.22 9.36
CA GLY A 101 -1.89 -9.80 7.98
C GLY A 101 -2.40 -10.90 7.05
N LYS A 102 -2.86 -12.05 7.57
CA LYS A 102 -3.18 -13.22 6.74
C LYS A 102 -4.53 -13.14 6.05
N LYS A 103 -5.62 -13.13 6.84
CA LYS A 103 -7.00 -13.12 6.31
C LYS A 103 -7.67 -11.81 6.70
N PRO A 104 -7.85 -10.87 5.76
CA PRO A 104 -8.53 -9.62 6.06
C PRO A 104 -9.98 -9.85 6.51
N LEU A 105 -10.47 -8.93 7.35
CA LEU A 105 -11.81 -9.00 7.94
C LEU A 105 -12.87 -8.24 7.14
N ASN A 106 -12.46 -7.52 6.11
CA ASN A 106 -13.34 -6.85 5.14
C ASN A 106 -12.73 -6.90 3.73
N GLU A 107 -13.52 -6.61 2.70
CA GLU A 107 -13.10 -6.67 1.29
C GLU A 107 -12.16 -5.51 0.89
N LEU A 108 -12.13 -4.43 1.67
CA LEU A 108 -11.32 -3.25 1.37
C LEU A 108 -9.86 -3.41 1.81
N ALA A 109 -9.62 -4.21 2.86
CA ALA A 109 -8.30 -4.45 3.40
C ALA A 109 -7.63 -5.61 2.64
N PRO A 110 -6.47 -5.40 2.01
CA PRO A 110 -5.72 -6.50 1.43
C PRO A 110 -5.05 -7.35 2.53
N ALA A 111 -4.82 -8.63 2.22
CA ALA A 111 -3.86 -9.44 2.97
C ALA A 111 -2.46 -8.84 2.83
N LEU A 112 -1.66 -8.88 3.90
CA LEU A 112 -0.32 -8.31 4.00
C LEU A 112 0.77 -9.34 4.32
N ALA A 113 0.40 -10.53 4.80
CA ALA A 113 1.36 -11.57 5.19
C ALA A 113 2.26 -11.98 4.02
N GLY A 114 3.56 -11.99 4.25
CA GLY A 114 4.59 -12.44 3.29
C GLY A 114 4.85 -11.46 2.15
N LYS A 115 4.30 -10.25 2.20
CA LYS A 115 4.69 -9.18 1.27
C LYS A 115 6.11 -8.72 1.59
N ASP A 116 6.82 -8.31 0.54
CA ASP A 116 8.16 -7.76 0.68
C ASP A 116 8.19 -6.56 1.65
N ALA A 117 9.22 -6.51 2.49
CA ALA A 117 9.35 -5.49 3.53
C ALA A 117 9.54 -4.08 2.92
N ALA A 118 10.33 -3.95 1.86
CA ALA A 118 10.54 -2.65 1.22
C ALA A 118 9.23 -2.14 0.62
N PHE A 119 8.45 -3.02 -0.03
CA PHE A 119 7.13 -2.69 -0.54
C PHE A 119 6.18 -2.21 0.57
N ILE A 120 6.07 -2.94 1.70
CA ILE A 120 5.19 -2.51 2.80
C ILE A 120 5.63 -1.16 3.38
N ALA A 121 6.95 -0.97 3.56
CA ALA A 121 7.48 0.27 4.11
C ALA A 121 7.21 1.46 3.19
N GLU A 122 7.39 1.31 1.88
CA GLU A 122 7.07 2.32 0.87
C GLU A 122 5.59 2.68 0.90
N GLN A 123 4.71 1.68 0.93
CA GLN A 123 3.27 1.92 0.93
C GLN A 123 2.79 2.65 2.18
N LEU A 124 3.33 2.29 3.35
CA LEU A 124 3.03 3.00 4.59
C LEU A 124 3.54 4.45 4.56
N GLN A 125 4.70 4.69 3.96
CA GLN A 125 5.22 6.05 3.77
C GLN A 125 4.35 6.86 2.83
N ASP A 126 3.90 6.27 1.72
CA ASP A 126 3.04 6.96 0.75
C ASP A 126 1.66 7.29 1.31
N PHE A 127 1.07 6.41 2.12
CA PHE A 127 -0.15 6.73 2.87
C PHE A 127 0.09 7.83 3.90
N ARG A 128 1.19 7.75 4.65
CA ARG A 128 1.55 8.74 5.68
C ARG A 128 1.82 10.12 5.07
N SER A 129 2.42 10.21 3.89
CA SER A 129 2.70 11.47 3.20
C SER A 129 1.53 11.97 2.35
N GLY A 130 0.47 11.16 2.17
CA GLY A 130 -0.63 11.47 1.27
C GLY A 130 -0.30 11.33 -0.21
N LYS A 131 0.85 10.73 -0.58
CA LYS A 131 1.15 10.39 -2.00
C LYS A 131 0.17 9.36 -2.54
N ARG A 132 -0.23 8.43 -1.67
CA ARG A 132 -1.29 7.48 -1.94
C ARG A 132 -2.55 7.92 -1.20
N GLN A 133 -3.57 8.30 -1.96
CA GLN A 133 -4.90 8.65 -1.47
C GLN A 133 -5.93 7.97 -2.37
N ASP A 134 -6.90 7.29 -1.76
CA ASP A 134 -8.09 6.80 -2.44
C ASP A 134 -9.28 7.26 -1.59
N GLN A 135 -10.34 7.74 -2.26
CA GLN A 135 -11.58 8.18 -1.62
C GLN A 135 -12.21 7.10 -0.73
N LYS A 136 -11.93 5.82 -0.97
CA LYS A 136 -12.36 4.67 -0.14
C LYS A 136 -11.37 4.31 0.97
N MET A 137 -10.13 4.82 0.93
CA MET A 137 -9.00 4.38 1.77
C MET A 137 -8.40 5.49 2.65
N PHE A 138 -9.14 6.58 2.91
CA PHE A 138 -8.69 7.66 3.81
C PHE A 138 -8.34 7.13 5.22
N ILE A 139 -8.96 6.02 5.64
CA ILE A 139 -8.63 5.37 6.91
C ILE A 139 -7.17 4.92 6.97
N MET A 140 -6.57 4.47 5.87
CA MET A 140 -5.16 4.06 5.88
C MET A 140 -4.20 5.25 5.93
N ASN A 141 -4.55 6.41 5.35
CA ASN A 141 -3.79 7.63 5.57
C ASN A 141 -3.79 8.03 7.06
N THR A 142 -4.95 7.91 7.72
CA THR A 142 -5.08 8.21 9.15
C THR A 142 -4.26 7.22 10.00
N MET A 143 -4.37 5.92 9.73
CA MET A 143 -3.62 4.88 10.46
C MET A 143 -2.11 5.01 10.23
N ALA A 144 -1.66 5.25 9.00
CA ALA A 144 -0.26 5.45 8.68
C ALA A 144 0.29 6.77 9.27
N GLY A 145 -0.55 7.80 9.34
CA GLY A 145 -0.24 9.08 10.00
C GLY A 145 -0.01 8.97 11.51
N ALA A 146 -0.63 7.98 12.16
CA ALA A 146 -0.44 7.70 13.58
C ALA A 146 0.85 6.91 13.90
N ILE A 147 1.56 6.42 12.89
CA ILE A 147 2.84 5.72 13.10
C ILE A 147 3.91 6.77 13.45
N PRO A 148 4.56 6.67 14.63
CA PRO A 148 5.35 7.76 15.18
C PRO A 148 6.60 8.09 14.35
N ASP A 149 7.25 7.07 13.79
CA ASP A 149 8.53 7.23 13.12
C ASP A 149 8.77 6.17 12.05
N LYS A 150 9.83 6.39 11.25
CA LYS A 150 10.22 5.47 10.18
C LYS A 150 10.67 4.11 10.75
N LYS A 151 11.29 4.05 11.92
CA LYS A 151 11.77 2.79 12.49
C LYS A 151 10.60 1.85 12.80
N THR A 152 9.48 2.40 13.26
CA THR A 152 8.25 1.64 13.50
C THR A 152 7.66 1.11 12.19
N ILE A 153 7.68 1.90 11.11
CA ILE A 153 7.28 1.44 9.76
C ILE A 153 8.16 0.26 9.33
N ASP A 154 9.48 0.41 9.45
CA ASP A 154 10.44 -0.63 9.03
C ASP A 154 10.26 -1.92 9.86
N ASN A 155 9.99 -1.80 11.17
CA ASN A 155 9.70 -2.94 12.05
C ASN A 155 8.40 -3.67 11.65
N ILE A 156 7.30 -2.93 11.40
CA ILE A 156 6.03 -3.51 10.93
C ILE A 156 6.23 -4.26 9.61
N ALA A 157 6.95 -3.64 8.67
CA ALA A 157 7.23 -4.22 7.37
C ALA A 157 8.06 -5.50 7.47
N ALA A 158 9.11 -5.49 8.29
CA ALA A 158 9.93 -6.66 8.56
C ALA A 158 9.12 -7.79 9.20
N TYR A 159 8.27 -7.46 10.19
CA TYR A 159 7.37 -8.44 10.80
C TYR A 159 6.46 -9.09 9.76
N LEU A 160 5.80 -8.31 8.89
CA LEU A 160 4.88 -8.82 7.87
C LEU A 160 5.58 -9.70 6.82
N ALA A 161 6.82 -9.38 6.44
CA ALA A 161 7.59 -10.17 5.50
C ALA A 161 7.97 -11.56 6.03
N THR A 162 8.05 -11.74 7.36
CA THR A 162 8.30 -13.05 7.97
C THR A 162 7.04 -13.93 8.04
N GLN A 163 5.85 -13.37 7.77
CA GLN A 163 4.61 -14.12 7.84
C GLN A 163 4.40 -14.97 6.59
N THR A 164 3.87 -16.17 6.77
CA THR A 164 3.42 -16.99 5.65
C THR A 164 2.12 -16.44 5.07
N PRO A 165 2.02 -16.23 3.73
CA PRO A 165 0.74 -15.98 3.07
C PRO A 165 -0.25 -17.11 3.35
N LYS A 166 -1.55 -16.81 3.30
CA LYS A 166 -2.62 -17.80 3.45
C LYS A 166 -3.31 -18.05 2.13
#